data_AF-A0A6C0CWW6-F1
#
_entry.id   AF-A0A6C0CWW6-F1
#
_cell.length_a   1.000
_cell.length_b   1.000
_cell.length_c   1.000
_cell.angle_alpha   90.00
_cell.angle_beta   90.00
_cell.angle_gamma   90.00
#
_symmetry.space_group_name_H-M   'P 1'
#
loop_
_entity.id
_entity.type
_entity.pdbx_description
1 polymer ?
#
loop_
_entity_poly.entity_id
_entity_poly.type
_entity_poly.pdbx_seq_one_letter_code
_entity_poly.pdbx_strand_id
1 'polypeptide(L)'
;MDSSFSNLYQKFCDDTKTSFYLNIAAVGIIFLLLTRKQNTFTSHIGRLITIILLGACLLINIRSSSSLLDWKNMGSLLLNPSLAEIRNNLLLNCVYCILVFIFIVYLVGEFI
;
A
#
# COMPACT_ATOMS: atom_id res chain seq x y z
N MET A 1 25.53 13.38 -0.77
CA MET A 1 24.24 12.92 -0.21
C MET A 1 24.53 12.29 1.13
N ASP A 2 23.90 12.76 2.21
CA ASP A 2 24.06 12.14 3.52
C ASP A 2 23.62 10.67 3.46
N SER A 3 24.49 9.78 3.91
CA SER A 3 24.29 8.32 3.94
C SER A 3 23.01 7.89 4.69
N SER A 4 22.52 8.73 5.60
CA SER A 4 21.25 8.52 6.30
C SER A 4 20.04 8.65 5.36
N PHE A 5 20.08 9.59 4.42
CA PHE A 5 18.97 9.83 3.50
C PHE A 5 18.89 8.75 2.41
N SER A 6 20.05 8.28 1.91
CA SER A 6 20.08 7.18 0.94
C SER A 6 19.52 5.88 1.52
N ASN A 7 19.77 5.60 2.81
CA ASN A 7 19.24 4.42 3.48
C ASN A 7 17.72 4.50 3.70
N LEU A 8 17.19 5.68 4.05
CA LEU A 8 15.74 5.92 4.15
C LEU A 8 15.05 5.75 2.79
N TYR A 9 15.66 6.26 1.73
CA TYR A 9 15.17 6.11 0.37
C TYR A 9 15.10 4.65 -0.07
N GLN A 10 16.18 3.90 0.15
CA GLN A 10 16.23 2.50 -0.26
C GLN A 10 15.18 1.67 0.48
N LYS A 11 14.99 1.94 1.78
CA LYS A 11 13.91 1.33 2.56
C LYS A 11 12.52 1.68 2.02
N PHE A 12 12.28 2.94 1.62
CA PHE A 12 11.01 3.32 0.99
C PHE A 12 10.74 2.57 -0.32
N CYS A 13 11.76 2.41 -1.16
CA CYS A 13 11.66 1.64 -2.39
C CYS A 13 11.37 0.15 -2.12
N ASP A 14 12.05 -0.45 -1.15
CA ASP A 14 11.86 -1.86 -0.79
C ASP A 14 10.47 -2.13 -0.19
N ASP A 15 10.00 -1.24 0.68
CA ASP A 15 8.64 -1.29 1.25
C ASP A 15 7.59 -1.14 0.13
N THR A 16 7.78 -0.17 -0.78
CA THR A 16 6.88 0.05 -1.92
C THR A 16 6.80 -1.18 -2.80
N LYS A 17 7.94 -1.81 -3.10
CA LYS A 17 8.02 -3.05 -3.89
C LYS A 17 7.30 -4.21 -3.18
N THR A 18 7.48 -4.34 -1.87
CA THR A 18 6.81 -5.37 -1.07
C THR A 18 5.29 -5.18 -1.08
N SER A 19 4.84 -3.93 -0.91
CA SER A 19 3.43 -3.55 -1.00
C SER A 19 2.83 -3.92 -2.37
N PHE A 20 3.58 -3.66 -3.45
CA PHE A 20 3.17 -3.96 -4.82
C PHE A 20 2.93 -5.45 -5.05
N TYR A 21 3.80 -6.32 -4.54
CA TYR A 21 3.58 -7.77 -4.63
C TYR A 21 2.37 -8.24 -3.83
N LEU A 22 2.15 -7.69 -2.63
CA LEU A 22 0.95 -7.99 -1.84
C LEU A 22 -0.32 -7.55 -2.57
N ASN A 23 -0.28 -6.42 -3.29
CA ASN A 23 -1.39 -5.93 -4.09
C ASN A 23 -1.68 -6.83 -5.29
N ILE A 24 -0.66 -7.26 -6.03
CA ILE A 24 -0.82 -8.22 -7.13
C ILE A 24 -1.45 -9.51 -6.61
N ALA A 25 -0.98 -10.02 -5.46
CA ALA A 25 -1.55 -11.22 -4.85
C ALA A 25 -3.02 -11.02 -4.47
N ALA A 26 -3.37 -9.88 -3.86
CA ALA A 26 -4.75 -9.56 -3.49
C ALA A 26 -5.67 -9.45 -4.72
N VAL A 27 -5.24 -8.76 -5.78
CA VAL A 27 -5.98 -8.67 -7.06
C VAL A 27 -6.14 -10.05 -7.69
N GLY A 28 -5.10 -10.88 -7.68
CA GLY A 28 -5.17 -12.26 -8.17
C GLY A 28 -6.21 -13.09 -7.42
N ILE A 29 -6.27 -12.97 -6.09
CA ILE A 29 -7.29 -13.64 -5.27
C ILE A 29 -8.68 -13.12 -5.62
N ILE A 30 -8.89 -11.81 -5.76
CA ILE A 30 -10.19 -11.23 -6.15
C ILE A 30 -10.66 -11.80 -7.50
N PHE A 31 -9.78 -11.87 -8.50
CA PHE A 31 -10.10 -12.47 -9.79
C PHE A 31 -10.48 -13.96 -9.67
N LEU A 32 -9.77 -14.73 -8.85
CA LEU A 32 -10.10 -16.14 -8.59
C LEU A 32 -11.45 -16.30 -7.86
N LEU A 33 -11.81 -15.35 -6.98
CA LEU A 33 -13.10 -15.35 -6.30
C LEU A 33 -14.24 -14.99 -7.26
N LEU A 34 -14.04 -14.03 -8.17
CA LEU A 34 -15.05 -13.60 -9.14
C LEU A 34 -15.30 -14.64 -10.25
N THR A 35 -14.28 -15.38 -10.66
CA THR A 35 -14.37 -16.34 -11.78
C THR A 35 -14.95 -17.70 -11.38
N ARG A 36 -14.96 -18.03 -10.09
CA ARG A 36 -15.42 -19.33 -9.59
C ARG A 36 -16.81 -19.21 -8.98
N LYS A 37 -17.77 -20.06 -9.41
CA LYS A 37 -19.01 -20.28 -8.65
C LYS A 37 -18.63 -20.84 -7.28
N GLN A 38 -18.52 -19.96 -6.28
CA GLN A 38 -18.18 -20.35 -4.93
C GLN A 38 -19.45 -20.49 -4.09
N ASN A 39 -19.41 -21.46 -3.16
CA ASN A 39 -20.36 -21.50 -2.06
C ASN A 39 -20.11 -20.31 -1.14
N THR A 40 -21.16 -19.80 -0.50
CA THR A 40 -21.14 -18.59 0.35
C THR A 40 -20.01 -18.60 1.38
N PHE A 41 -19.74 -19.76 2.01
CA PHE A 41 -18.68 -19.92 2.99
C PHE A 41 -17.26 -19.73 2.43
N THR A 42 -16.97 -20.28 1.24
CA THR A 42 -15.67 -20.12 0.59
C THR A 42 -15.45 -18.68 0.13
N SER A 43 -16.52 -18.00 -0.29
CA SER A 43 -16.48 -16.58 -0.66
C SER A 43 -16.12 -15.69 0.53
N HIS A 44 -16.71 -15.95 1.70
CA HIS A 44 -16.36 -15.21 2.94
C HIS A 44 -14.92 -15.41 3.38
N ILE A 45 -14.39 -16.64 3.33
CA ILE A 45 -12.98 -16.91 3.67
C ILE A 45 -12.04 -16.19 2.69
N GLY A 46 -12.33 -16.27 1.39
CA GLY A 46 -11.55 -15.57 0.37
C GLY A 46 -11.51 -14.06 0.60
N ARG A 47 -12.67 -13.45 0.86
CA ARG A 47 -12.78 -12.03 1.18
C ARG A 47 -11.99 -11.65 2.44
N LEU A 48 -12.04 -12.48 3.49
CA LEU A 48 -11.27 -12.26 4.71
C LEU A 48 -9.76 -12.25 4.44
N ILE A 49 -9.27 -13.21 3.66
CA ILE A 49 -7.86 -13.28 3.24
C ILE A 49 -7.47 -12.04 2.44
N THR A 50 -8.31 -11.61 1.49
CA THR A 50 -8.10 -10.39 0.71
C THR A 50 -8.01 -9.16 1.61
N ILE A 51 -8.91 -9.01 2.59
CA ILE A 51 -8.88 -7.90 3.55
C ILE A 51 -7.58 -7.89 4.35
N ILE A 52 -7.13 -9.06 4.84
CA ILE A 52 -5.87 -9.17 5.60
C ILE A 52 -4.68 -8.75 4.74
N LEU A 53 -4.60 -9.22 3.49
CA LEU A 53 -3.51 -8.87 2.57
C LEU A 53 -3.48 -7.38 2.22
N LEU A 54 -4.65 -6.81 1.91
CA LEU A 54 -4.77 -5.38 1.61
C LEU A 54 -4.49 -4.52 2.85
N GLY A 55 -4.92 -4.94 4.03
CA GLY A 55 -4.64 -4.27 5.29
C GLY A 55 -3.15 -4.28 5.64
N ALA A 56 -2.46 -5.41 5.42
CA ALA A 56 -1.01 -5.49 5.57
C ALA A 56 -0.28 -4.56 4.60
N CYS A 57 -0.73 -4.50 3.34
CA CYS A 57 -0.16 -3.59 2.35
C CYS A 57 -0.34 -2.11 2.74
N LEU A 58 -1.55 -1.73 3.17
CA LEU A 58 -1.85 -0.41 3.71
C LEU A 58 -0.90 -0.02 4.85
N LEU A 59 -0.71 -0.93 5.81
CA LEU A 59 0.14 -0.68 6.97
C LEU A 59 1.61 -0.47 6.59
N ILE A 60 2.13 -1.25 5.62
CA ILE A 60 3.49 -1.07 5.09
C ILE A 60 3.61 0.28 4.40
N ASN A 61 2.69 0.63 3.51
CA ASN A 61 2.73 1.89 2.77
C ASN A 61 2.59 3.12 3.66
N ILE A 62 1.72 3.07 4.68
CA ILE A 62 1.58 4.15 5.67
C ILE A 62 2.88 4.32 6.47
N ARG A 63 3.45 3.23 7.00
CA ARG A 63 4.69 3.29 7.79
C ARG A 63 5.86 3.82 6.97
N SER A 64 6.00 3.35 5.74
CA SER A 64 7.07 3.77 4.84
C SER A 64 6.94 5.25 4.49
N SER A 65 5.74 5.69 4.12
CA SER A 65 5.43 7.10 3.81
C SER A 65 5.62 8.00 5.03
N SER A 66 5.21 7.56 6.22
CA SER A 66 5.39 8.30 7.47
C SER A 66 6.87 8.54 7.81
N SER A 67 7.78 7.63 7.43
CA SER A 67 9.22 7.80 7.67
C SER A 67 9.85 8.87 6.77
N LEU A 68 9.29 9.07 5.57
CA LEU A 68 9.69 10.15 4.66
C LEU A 68 9.08 11.51 5.06
N LEU A 69 7.88 11.48 5.64
CA LEU A 69 7.16 12.68 6.10
C LEU A 69 7.60 13.18 7.48
N ASP A 70 8.55 12.50 8.13
CA ASP A 70 9.10 12.96 9.40
C ASP A 70 9.70 14.38 9.25
N TRP A 71 9.46 15.24 10.25
CA TRP A 71 9.72 16.69 10.19
C TRP A 71 11.16 17.03 9.81
N LYS A 72 12.10 16.15 10.17
CA LYS A 72 13.53 16.26 9.84
C LYS A 72 13.83 16.13 8.35
N ASN A 73 13.00 15.38 7.62
CA ASN A 73 13.18 15.09 6.20
C ASN A 73 12.26 15.94 5.31
N MET A 74 11.19 16.50 5.87
CA MET A 74 10.15 17.22 5.12
C MET A 74 10.70 18.47 4.39
N GLY A 75 11.60 19.22 5.03
CA GLY A 75 12.22 20.42 4.43
C GLY A 75 13.11 20.10 3.22
N SER A 76 13.90 19.03 3.28
CA SER A 76 14.75 18.59 2.17
C SER A 76 13.95 17.96 1.04
N LEU A 77 12.84 17.27 1.36
CA LEU A 77 11.98 16.59 0.40
C LEU A 77 11.13 17.58 -0.43
N LEU A 78 10.69 18.69 0.17
CA LEU A 78 9.90 19.74 -0.51
C LEU A 78 10.76 20.68 -1.35
N LEU A 79 11.92 21.10 -0.86
CA LEU A 79 12.71 22.18 -1.46
C LEU A 79 13.76 21.69 -2.47
N ASN A 80 14.12 20.41 -2.46
CA ASN A 80 15.15 19.90 -3.36
C ASN A 80 14.52 19.41 -4.68
N PRO A 81 14.90 20.00 -5.84
CA PRO A 81 14.37 19.60 -7.14
C PRO A 81 14.79 18.19 -7.55
N SER A 82 15.93 17.68 -7.07
CA SER A 82 16.38 16.30 -7.33
C SER A 82 15.52 15.22 -6.66
N LEU A 83 14.58 15.63 -5.79
CA LEU A 83 13.65 14.76 -5.06
C LEU A 83 12.21 14.77 -5.63
N ALA A 84 12.00 15.37 -6.80
CA ALA A 84 10.68 15.45 -7.43
C ALA A 84 10.03 14.07 -7.65
N GLU A 85 10.81 13.07 -8.06
CA GLU A 85 10.32 11.70 -8.25
C GLU A 85 9.86 11.06 -6.93
N ILE A 86 10.59 11.29 -5.85
CA ILE A 86 10.25 10.77 -4.51
C ILE A 86 8.94 11.39 -4.02
N ARG A 87 8.73 12.69 -4.23
CA ARG A 87 7.46 13.36 -3.90
C ARG A 87 6.29 12.78 -4.68
N ASN A 88 6.45 12.56 -5.99
CA ASN A 88 5.40 11.99 -6.81
C ASN A 88 5.07 10.55 -6.38
N ASN A 89 6.08 9.73 -6.09
CA ASN A 89 5.88 8.36 -5.60
C ASN A 89 5.20 8.33 -4.23
N LEU A 90 5.56 9.24 -3.33
CA LEU A 90 4.92 9.40 -2.03
C LEU A 90 3.44 9.81 -2.18
N LEU A 91 3.16 10.80 -3.03
CA LEU A 91 1.78 11.24 -3.31
C LEU A 91 0.96 10.09 -3.90
N LEU A 92 1.53 9.36 -4.86
CA LEU A 92 0.89 8.20 -5.47
C LEU A 92 0.62 7.12 -4.42
N ASN A 93 1.55 6.88 -3.50
CA ASN A 93 1.37 5.90 -2.43
C ASN A 93 0.28 6.32 -1.43
N CYS A 94 0.16 7.62 -1.13
CA CYS A 94 -0.94 8.16 -0.33
C CYS A 94 -2.30 7.97 -1.01
N VAL A 95 -2.42 8.32 -2.30
CA VAL A 95 -3.65 8.09 -3.07
C VAL A 95 -3.99 6.60 -3.11
N TYR A 96 -2.97 5.76 -3.32
CA TYR A 96 -3.11 4.31 -3.30
C TYR A 96 -3.66 3.80 -1.97
N CYS A 97 -3.11 4.26 -0.84
CA CYS A 97 -3.61 3.91 0.49
C CYS A 97 -5.09 4.26 0.66
N ILE A 98 -5.52 5.45 0.23
CA ILE A 98 -6.93 5.87 0.31
C ILE A 98 -7.82 4.92 -0.50
N LEU A 99 -7.44 4.59 -1.73
CA LEU A 99 -8.20 3.68 -2.59
C LEU A 99 -8.31 2.27 -1.99
N VAL A 100 -7.20 1.72 -1.46
CA VAL A 100 -7.21 0.42 -0.79
C VAL A 100 -8.10 0.45 0.44
N PHE A 101 -8.05 1.52 1.24
CA PHE A 101 -8.88 1.65 2.43
C PHE A 101 -10.36 1.64 2.09
N ILE A 102 -10.77 2.43 1.09
CA ILE A 102 -12.15 2.44 0.58
C ILE A 102 -12.57 1.03 0.13
N PHE A 103 -11.68 0.33 -0.59
CA PHE A 103 -11.97 -1.01 -1.08
C PHE A 103 -12.08 -2.06 0.06
N ILE A 104 -11.26 -1.95 1.10
CA ILE A 104 -11.42 -2.79 2.31
C ILE A 104 -12.78 -2.54 2.97
N VAL A 105 -13.17 -1.27 3.15
CA VAL A 105 -14.47 -0.91 3.74
C VAL A 105 -15.62 -1.48 2.90
N TYR A 106 -15.54 -1.40 1.56
CA TYR A 106 -16.48 -2.02 0.65
C TYR A 106 -16.58 -3.55 0.87
N LEU A 107 -15.44 -4.25 0.90
CA LEU A 107 -15.42 -5.70 1.13
C LEU A 107 -15.97 -6.10 2.49
N VAL A 108 -15.74 -5.29 3.53
CA VAL A 108 -16.31 -5.50 4.87
C VAL A 108 -17.84 -5.30 4.84
N GLY A 109 -18.33 -4.30 4.11
CA GLY A 109 -19.76 -4.04 3.96
C GLY A 109 -20.54 -5.20 3.33
N GLU A 110 -19.93 -5.96 2.43
CA GLU A 110 -20.55 -7.16 1.82
C GLU A 110 -20.64 -8.38 2.77
N PHE A 111 -20.18 -8.28 4.02
CA PHE A 111 -20.43 -9.30 5.05
C PHE A 111 -21.74 -9.09 5.81
N ILE A 112 -22.34 -7.90 5.71
CA ILE A 112 -23.60 -7.50 6.36
C ILE A 112 -24.76 -7.77 5.40
#